data_AF-A0A564SXP0-F1
#
_entry.id   AF-A0A564SXP0-F1
#
_cell.length_a   1.000
_cell.length_b   1.000
_cell.length_c   1.000
_cell.angle_alpha   90.00
_cell.angle_beta   90.00
_cell.angle_gamma   90.00
#
_symmetry.space_group_name_H-M   'P 1'
#
loop_
_entity.id
_entity.type
_entity.pdbx_description
1 polymer ?
#
loop_
_entity_poly.entity_id
_entity_poly.type
_entity_poly.pdbx_seq_one_letter_code
_entity_poly.pdbx_strand_id
1 'polypeptide(L)' 'MKEVPILYSRKEECCGCTACYAICHKEAISMVEDEEGFEYPQIDESKCVRCYQCIKVCPIKVARAQ' A
#
# COMPACT_ATOMS: atom_id res chain seq x y z
N MET A 1 1.54 7.85 19.22
CA MET A 1 0.63 7.94 18.05
C MET A 1 0.86 6.70 17.18
N LYS A 2 -0.08 6.34 16.31
CA LYS A 2 0.16 5.26 15.34
C LYS A 2 0.96 5.83 14.16
N GLU A 3 1.83 5.03 13.56
CA GLU A 3 2.59 5.40 12.38
C GLU A 3 1.79 5.16 11.10
N VAL A 4 2.20 5.75 9.97
CA VAL A 4 1.62 5.45 8.66
C VAL A 4 2.16 4.09 8.18
N PRO A 5 1.31 3.19 7.63
CA PRO A 5 1.77 1.88 7.17
C PRO A 5 2.71 1.99 5.97
N ILE A 6 3.79 1.21 5.96
CA ILE A 6 4.69 1.09 4.82
C ILE A 6 4.18 0.00 3.86
N LEU A 7 3.76 0.39 2.66
CA LEU A 7 3.23 -0.55 1.66
C LEU A 7 4.35 -1.35 0.98
N TYR A 8 5.50 -0.73 0.73
CA TYR A 8 6.71 -1.39 0.23
C TYR A 8 7.94 -0.52 0.57
N SER A 9 9.11 -1.13 0.71
CA SER A 9 10.39 -0.41 0.84
C SER A 9 11.29 -0.63 -0.36
N ARG A 10 11.11 -1.75 -1.07
CA ARG A 10 11.81 -2.09 -2.31
C ARG A 10 10.79 -2.48 -3.37
N LYS A 11 11.05 -2.17 -4.64
CA LYS A 11 10.11 -2.43 -5.75
C LYS A 11 9.64 -3.89 -5.78
N GLU A 12 10.54 -4.84 -5.51
CA GLU A 12 10.28 -6.29 -5.43
C GLU A 12 9.26 -6.73 -4.34
N GLU A 13 8.89 -5.84 -3.42
CA GLU A 13 7.91 -6.11 -2.36
C GLU A 13 6.48 -5.74 -2.77
N CYS A 14 6.29 -5.15 -3.96
CA CYS A 14 5.00 -4.80 -4.52
C CYS A 14 4.87 -5.38 -5.93
N CYS A 15 3.73 -6.02 -6.21
CA CYS A 15 3.42 -6.54 -7.54
C CYS A 15 2.41 -5.68 -8.33
N GLY A 16 2.08 -4.48 -7.83
CA GLY A 16 1.13 -3.58 -8.52
C GLY A 16 -0.34 -4.06 -8.52
N CYS A 17 -0.72 -5.07 -7.74
CA CYS A 17 -2.08 -5.66 -7.78
C CYS A 17 -3.25 -4.78 -7.31
N THR A 18 -2.99 -3.53 -6.92
CA THR A 18 -3.97 -2.52 -6.45
C THR A 18 -4.88 -2.89 -5.27
N ALA A 19 -4.70 -4.05 -4.63
CA ALA A 19 -5.54 -4.46 -3.49
C ALA A 19 -5.52 -3.45 -2.32
N CYS A 20 -4.35 -2.87 -2.02
CA CYS A 20 -4.21 -1.85 -0.98
C CYS A 20 -4.96 -0.55 -1.31
N TYR A 21 -4.98 -0.15 -2.59
CA TYR A 21 -5.77 0.96 -3.11
C TYR A 21 -7.27 0.69 -2.93
N ALA A 22 -7.74 -0.46 -3.43
CA ALA A 22 -9.16 -0.81 -3.43
C ALA A 22 -9.76 -0.95 -2.02
N ILE A 23 -9.01 -1.46 -1.04
CA ILE A 23 -9.52 -1.61 0.34
C ILE A 23 -9.55 -0.29 1.13
N CYS A 24 -8.91 0.78 0.63
CA CYS A 24 -8.76 2.02 1.38
C CYS A 24 -10.05 2.84 1.36
N HIS A 25 -10.91 2.66 2.36
CA HIS A 25 -12.17 3.42 2.51
C HIS A 25 -12.01 4.93 2.74
N LYS A 26 -10.78 5.44 2.84
CA LYS A 26 -10.46 6.88 2.92
C LYS A 26 -9.86 7.43 1.63
N GLU A 27 -9.68 6.58 0.62
CA GLU A 27 -9.07 6.96 -0.66
C GLU A 27 -7.73 7.68 -0.43
N ALA A 28 -6.98 7.18 0.56
CA ALA A 28 -5.70 7.72 1.00
C ALA A 28 -4.53 7.09 0.24
N ILE A 29 -4.80 6.23 -0.75
CA ILE A 29 -3.78 5.56 -1.55
C ILE A 29 -4.06 5.91 -3.01
N SER A 30 -3.01 6.21 -3.76
CA SER A 30 -3.04 6.37 -5.21
C SER A 30 -2.01 5.43 -5.84
N MET A 31 -2.26 4.93 -7.04
CA MET A 31 -1.27 4.21 -7.83
C MET A 31 -0.52 5.21 -8.70
N VAL A 32 0.81 5.19 -8.65
CA VAL A 32 1.68 6.12 -9.36
C VAL A 32 2.69 5.31 -10.18
N GLU A 33 2.75 5.60 -11.47
CA GLU A 33 3.73 5.00 -12.39
C GLU A 33 5.14 5.49 -12.09
N ASP A 34 6.12 4.59 -12.19
CA ASP A 34 7.52 4.96 -12.26
C ASP A 34 7.97 5.21 -13.73
N GLU A 35 9.26 5.47 -13.92
CA GLU A 35 9.84 5.74 -15.25
C GLU A 35 9.73 4.56 -16.23
N GLU A 36 9.49 3.35 -15.72
CA GLU A 36 9.35 2.11 -16.49
C GLU A 36 7.87 1.78 -16.79
N GLY A 37 6.94 2.58 -16.26
CA GLY A 37 5.49 2.39 -16.39
C GLY A 37 4.89 1.40 -15.39
N PHE A 38 5.63 1.01 -14.34
CA PHE A 38 5.09 0.15 -13.28
C PHE A 38 4.40 0.99 -12.22
N GLU A 39 3.19 0.60 -11.82
CA GLU A 39 2.41 1.30 -10.82
C GLU A 39 2.72 0.85 -9.38
N TYR A 40 3.00 1.81 -8.50
CA TYR A 40 3.23 1.59 -7.07
C TYR A 40 2.32 2.44 -6.20
N PRO A 41 1.91 1.94 -5.02
CA PRO A 41 0.97 2.65 -4.17
C PRO A 41 1.66 3.73 -3.33
N GLN A 42 1.18 4.97 -3.43
CA GLN A 42 1.60 6.10 -2.59
C GLN A 42 0.50 6.45 -1.58
N ILE A 43 0.86 6.66 -0.30
CA ILE A 43 -0.08 7.07 0.75
C ILE A 43 -0.09 8.59 0.91
N ASP A 44 -1.29 9.16 0.91
CA ASP A 44 -1.58 10.50 1.42
C ASP A 44 -1.77 10.44 2.94
N GLU A 45 -0.76 10.91 3.68
CA GLU A 45 -0.76 10.88 5.15
C GLU A 45 -1.87 11.73 5.78
N SER A 46 -2.36 12.75 5.08
CA SER A 46 -3.42 13.63 5.57
C SER A 46 -4.78 12.92 5.61
N LYS A 47 -5.00 11.96 4.71
CA LYS A 47 -6.22 11.13 4.64
C LYS A 47 -6.10 9.82 5.41
N CYS A 48 -4.88 9.33 5.63
CA CYS A 48 -4.64 8.03 6.24
C CYS A 48 -5.01 8.00 7.73
N VAL A 49 -6.09 7.28 8.05
CA VAL A 49 -6.54 7.05 9.43
C VAL A 49 -5.81 5.91 10.15
N ARG A 50 -4.76 5.35 9.55
CA ARG A 50 -3.90 4.31 10.16
C ARG A 50 -4.71 3.11 10.66
N CYS A 51 -5.63 2.63 9.82
CA CYS A 51 -6.47 1.45 10.08
C CYS A 51 -5.79 0.12 9.69
N TYR A 52 -4.69 0.18 8.93
CA TYR A 52 -3.86 -0.96 8.49
C TYR A 52 -4.58 -2.02 7.63
N GLN A 53 -5.75 -1.71 7.06
CA GLN A 53 -6.44 -2.63 6.13
C GLN A 53 -5.64 -2.90 4.86
N CYS A 54 -4.89 -1.90 4.37
CA CYS A 54 -3.97 -2.04 3.24
C CYS A 54 -2.87 -3.09 3.46
N ILE A 55 -2.42 -3.28 4.72
CA ILE A 55 -1.45 -4.31 5.08
C ILE A 55 -2.11 -5.69 5.12
N LYS A 56 -3.29 -5.78 5.73
CA LYS A 56 -4.06 -7.03 5.88
C LYS A 56 -4.52 -7.63 4.55
N VAL A 57 -4.88 -6.78 3.60
CA VAL A 57 -5.32 -7.24 2.27
C VAL A 57 -4.14 -7.66 1.38
N CYS A 58 -2.91 -7.23 1.69
CA CYS A 58 -1.77 -7.44 0.81
C CYS A 58 -1.29 -8.90 0.89
N PRO A 59 -1.41 -9.71 -0.19
CA PRO A 59 -1.04 -11.12 -0.15
C PRO A 59 0.47 -11.31 0.11
N ILE A 60 1.31 -10.39 -0.36
CA ILE A 60 2.77 -10.43 -0.14
C ILE A 60 3.11 -10.25 1.34
N LYS A 61 2.40 -9.36 2.06
CA LYS A 61 2.66 -9.11 3.48
C LYS A 61 2.08 -10.20 4.37
N VAL A 62 0.92 -10.76 4.00
CA VAL A 62 0.33 -11.89 4.73
C VAL A 62 1.16 -13.15 4.58
N ALA A 63 1.67 -13.46 3.38
CA ALA A 63 2.49 -14.65 3.12
C ALA A 63 3.84 -14.65 3.86
N ARG A 64 4.33 -13.49 4.30
CA ARG A 64 5.60 -13.31 5.02
C ARG A 64 5.44 -13.18 6.54
N ALA A 65 4.22 -13.32 7.07
CA ALA A 65 4.00 -13.43 8.51
C ALA A 65 4.16 -14.89 8.96
N GLN A 66 5.41 -15.32 9.13
CA GLN A 66 5.81 -16.58 9.80
C GLN A 66 6.83 -16.24 10.88
#